data_AF-A0A7W1YIY7-F1
#
_entry.id   AF-A0A7W1YIY7-F1
#
_cell.length_a   1.000
_cell.length_b   1.000
_cell.length_c   1.000
_cell.angle_alpha   90.00
_cell.angle_beta   90.00
_cell.angle_gamma   90.00
#
_symmetry.space_group_name_H-M   'P 1'
#
loop_
_entity.id
_entity.type
_entity.pdbx_description
1 polymer ?
#
loop_
_entity_poly.entity_id
_entity_poly.type
_entity_poly.pdbx_seq_one_letter_code
_entity_poly.pdbx_strand_id
1 'polypeptide(L)'
;MPRNPALSAVFCACAVLAGCAPVLGALEIGAQVPALTGVTWIKDQPVALTGALTLVEFWSTEAPTASTTRLTELGHRYREVLHVVGLSGEKAEVVRPFIDDLGGEIDYHVGLADAATVAAWVPDGELPDVFLVDGDGRLAWHGKPDDMESVLARLLWGTVDTDLLLKLAPLEQELRELTEGDHPDPQQANSDAWDATTKILATDPANVFALRTRFSLAVELDHADEIRSALAALPLARLTAEDADELARDRLDNEDLAHRNLDLVVPLVRRALTLDPDEPAYIITEARLLATAGLIDEAIAAQTRALHLDPEDDALAATLEYYRSLKGLRATLLHDLATPAPAAPPERPQPRSLRAAPAVTDPGPVVP
;
A
#
# COMPACT_ATOMS: atom_id res chain seq x y z
N MET A 1 43.63 5.43 -82.16
CA MET A 1 42.22 5.80 -81.89
C MET A 1 41.31 4.74 -82.50
N PRO A 2 40.09 4.49 -81.96
CA PRO A 2 39.57 4.76 -80.61
C PRO A 2 39.10 3.41 -79.96
N ARG A 3 38.29 3.27 -78.88
CA ARG A 3 37.58 4.15 -77.91
C ARG A 3 37.73 3.56 -76.48
N ASN A 4 37.83 4.41 -75.46
CA ASN A 4 37.14 4.25 -74.16
C ASN A 4 35.74 4.93 -74.28
N PRO A 5 34.68 4.65 -73.48
CA PRO A 5 34.63 4.57 -72.00
C PRO A 5 33.96 3.25 -71.51
N ALA A 6 33.53 3.01 -70.26
CA ALA A 6 33.42 3.80 -69.00
C ALA A 6 33.95 2.95 -67.81
N LEU A 7 34.13 3.38 -66.54
CA LEU A 7 33.44 4.33 -65.62
C LEU A 7 32.04 3.89 -65.13
N SER A 8 32.02 3.11 -64.05
CA SER A 8 30.93 3.05 -63.07
C SER A 8 31.52 2.89 -61.67
N ALA A 9 31.64 4.00 -60.94
CA ALA A 9 31.98 3.97 -59.53
C ALA A 9 30.72 3.66 -58.72
N VAL A 10 30.75 2.60 -57.91
CA VAL A 10 29.66 2.29 -56.97
C VAL A 10 29.76 3.27 -55.80
N PHE A 11 28.93 4.31 -55.83
CA PHE A 11 28.79 5.24 -54.72
C PHE A 11 27.98 4.55 -53.62
N CYS A 12 28.66 3.97 -52.63
CA CYS A 12 28.00 3.41 -51.46
C CYS A 12 27.51 4.56 -50.58
N ALA A 13 26.25 4.95 -50.75
CA ALA A 13 25.62 5.98 -49.94
C ALA A 13 25.40 5.45 -48.51
N CYS A 14 26.34 5.75 -47.60
CA CYS A 14 26.10 5.66 -46.18
C CYS A 14 24.98 6.65 -45.81
N ALA A 15 23.77 6.14 -45.64
CA ALA A 15 22.69 6.90 -45.06
C ALA A 15 23.06 7.23 -43.62
N VAL A 16 23.47 8.47 -43.37
CA VAL A 16 23.55 9.02 -42.02
C VAL A 16 22.11 9.10 -41.52
N LEU A 17 21.73 8.14 -40.68
CA LEU A 17 20.52 8.25 -39.89
C LEU A 17 20.70 9.47 -38.99
N ALA A 18 20.05 10.57 -39.36
CA ALA A 18 19.91 11.72 -38.48
C ALA A 18 19.10 11.25 -37.28
N GLY A 19 19.78 11.02 -36.16
CA GLY A 19 19.10 10.75 -34.90
C GLY A 19 18.23 11.95 -34.58
N CYS A 20 16.91 11.74 -34.54
CA CYS A 20 16.06 12.62 -33.76
C CYS A 20 16.58 12.54 -32.32
N ALA A 21 17.18 13.62 -31.82
CA ALA A 21 17.24 13.80 -30.39
C ALA A 21 15.77 13.75 -29.90
N PRO A 22 15.42 12.90 -28.93
CA PRO A 22 14.09 12.92 -28.37
C PRO A 22 13.84 14.34 -27.83
N VAL A 23 12.65 14.87 -28.08
CA VAL A 23 12.16 16.00 -27.32
C VAL A 23 12.10 15.54 -25.86
N LEU A 24 12.62 16.35 -24.94
CA LEU A 24 12.52 16.12 -23.49
C LEU A 24 11.03 16.16 -23.09
N GLY A 25 10.36 15.02 -23.19
CA GLY A 25 9.13 14.72 -22.46
C GLY A 25 9.48 14.01 -21.16
N ALA A 26 8.47 13.77 -20.32
CA ALA A 26 8.60 12.91 -19.15
C ALA A 26 9.05 11.50 -19.57
N LEU A 27 9.71 10.79 -18.65
CA LEU A 27 10.17 9.43 -18.90
C LEU A 27 8.99 8.45 -18.76
N GLU A 28 8.38 8.11 -19.89
CA GLU A 28 7.20 7.22 -19.93
C GLU A 28 7.55 5.77 -19.55
N ILE A 29 6.61 5.08 -18.88
CA ILE A 29 6.73 3.65 -18.60
C ILE A 29 6.89 2.86 -19.92
N GLY A 30 7.71 1.82 -19.90
CA GLY A 30 8.08 1.01 -21.05
C GLY A 30 9.12 1.63 -21.98
N ALA A 31 9.47 2.92 -21.84
CA ALA A 31 10.54 3.56 -22.61
C ALA A 31 11.93 3.13 -22.12
N GLN A 32 12.93 3.14 -23.01
CA GLN A 32 14.33 2.94 -22.64
C GLN A 32 14.85 4.13 -21.83
N VAL A 33 15.47 3.86 -20.68
CA VAL A 33 15.92 4.91 -19.76
C VAL A 33 17.23 5.58 -20.24
N PRO A 34 17.49 6.85 -19.87
CA PRO A 34 18.74 7.53 -20.23
C PRO A 34 19.95 6.86 -19.56
N ALA A 35 21.04 6.70 -20.30
CA ALA A 35 22.26 6.10 -19.74
C ALA A 35 22.93 7.01 -18.69
N LEU A 36 23.48 6.40 -17.63
CA LEU A 36 24.20 7.10 -16.54
C LEU A 36 25.60 7.62 -16.93
N THR A 37 25.77 8.12 -18.16
CA THR A 37 27.08 8.54 -18.68
C THR A 37 27.63 9.82 -18.04
N GLY A 38 26.76 10.66 -17.47
CA GLY A 38 27.15 11.87 -16.73
C GLY A 38 27.31 11.65 -15.22
N VAL A 39 27.40 10.39 -14.75
CA VAL A 39 27.52 10.06 -13.32
C VAL A 39 28.97 9.84 -12.90
N THR A 40 29.42 10.59 -11.89
CA THR A 40 30.69 10.38 -11.19
C THR A 40 30.45 9.58 -9.92
N TRP A 41 30.82 8.30 -9.93
CA TRP A 41 30.62 7.38 -8.81
C TRP A 41 31.55 7.71 -7.63
N ILE A 42 30.98 7.79 -6.43
CA ILE A 42 31.68 8.14 -5.19
C ILE A 42 31.61 7.05 -4.12
N LYS A 43 30.63 6.14 -4.19
CA LYS A 43 30.55 4.88 -3.45
C LYS A 43 30.25 3.74 -4.43
N ASP A 44 30.99 2.65 -4.27
CA ASP A 44 30.95 1.42 -5.09
C ASP A 44 31.17 1.61 -6.60
N GLN A 45 30.96 0.54 -7.37
CA GLN A 45 31.25 0.49 -8.81
C GLN A 45 30.07 1.01 -9.64
N PRO A 46 30.30 1.46 -10.89
CA PRO A 46 29.23 1.83 -11.81
C PRO A 46 28.23 0.69 -12.04
N VAL A 47 26.94 1.00 -11.94
CA VAL A 47 25.85 0.05 -12.21
C VAL A 47 25.43 0.09 -13.67
N ALA A 48 25.22 -1.09 -14.27
CA ALA A 48 24.58 -1.21 -15.56
C ALA A 48 23.05 -1.30 -15.37
N LEU A 49 22.30 -0.47 -16.09
CA LEU A 49 20.83 -0.46 -16.06
C LEU A 49 20.20 -1.59 -16.91
N THR A 50 20.91 -2.71 -17.06
CA THR A 50 20.44 -3.91 -17.79
C THR A 50 20.98 -5.17 -17.12
N GLY A 51 20.25 -6.27 -17.24
CA GLY A 51 20.58 -7.58 -16.66
C GLY A 51 20.01 -7.84 -15.26
N ALA A 52 19.52 -6.82 -14.55
CA ALA A 52 18.84 -6.94 -13.26
C ALA A 52 17.84 -5.79 -13.07
N LEU A 53 16.85 -5.97 -12.18
CA LEU A 53 15.97 -4.90 -11.74
C LEU A 53 16.82 -3.85 -11.00
N THR A 54 16.68 -2.58 -11.35
CA THR A 54 17.44 -1.48 -10.74
C THR A 54 16.51 -0.41 -10.20
N LEU A 55 16.64 -0.11 -8.91
CA LEU A 55 16.06 1.06 -8.26
C LEU A 55 17.06 2.20 -8.39
N VAL A 56 16.64 3.30 -9.01
CA VAL A 56 17.39 4.56 -9.09
C VAL A 56 16.62 5.64 -8.34
N GLU A 57 17.15 6.15 -7.24
CA GLU A 57 16.64 7.34 -6.57
C GLU A 57 17.48 8.55 -6.96
N PHE A 58 16.82 9.65 -7.33
CA PHE A 58 17.43 10.98 -7.33
C PHE A 58 17.09 11.69 -6.01
N TRP A 59 18.11 12.19 -5.31
CA TRP A 59 17.96 12.77 -3.97
C TRP A 59 18.79 14.04 -3.76
N SER A 60 18.55 14.71 -2.62
CA SER A 60 19.23 15.91 -2.15
C SER A 60 19.63 15.75 -0.69
N THR A 61 20.73 16.35 -0.23
CA THR A 61 21.10 16.39 1.21
C THR A 61 20.08 17.12 2.09
N GLU A 62 19.14 17.87 1.50
CA GLU A 62 18.00 18.49 2.19
C GLU A 62 16.72 17.62 2.22
N ALA A 63 16.72 16.45 1.57
CA ALA A 63 15.58 15.53 1.55
C ALA A 63 15.46 14.69 2.85
N PRO A 64 14.28 14.10 3.16
CA PRO A 64 14.11 13.28 4.35
C PRO A 64 15.01 12.03 4.36
N THR A 65 15.78 11.85 5.44
CA THR A 65 16.72 10.72 5.62
C THR A 65 16.02 9.35 5.77
N ALA A 66 14.70 9.30 5.93
CA ALA A 66 13.96 8.03 6.01
C ALA A 66 14.15 7.15 4.76
N SER A 67 14.29 7.76 3.57
CA SER A 67 14.51 7.04 2.31
C SER A 67 15.86 6.31 2.30
N THR A 68 16.94 6.95 2.77
CA THR A 68 18.30 6.39 2.67
C THR A 68 18.46 5.08 3.45
N THR A 69 17.92 5.01 4.66
CA THR A 69 17.95 3.76 5.45
C THR A 69 17.11 2.67 4.80
N ARG A 70 15.92 3.03 4.29
CA ARG A 70 15.02 2.07 3.64
C ARG A 70 15.60 1.48 2.35
N LEU A 71 16.31 2.30 1.55
CA LEU A 71 17.03 1.84 0.37
C LEU A 71 18.14 0.83 0.71
N THR A 72 18.86 1.05 1.80
CA THR A 72 19.85 0.08 2.32
C THR A 72 19.19 -1.24 2.73
N GLU A 73 18.07 -1.21 3.45
CA GLU A 73 17.32 -2.41 3.83
C GLU A 73 16.84 -3.21 2.61
N LEU A 74 16.28 -2.54 1.60
CA LEU A 74 15.84 -3.15 0.34
C LEU A 74 17.02 -3.75 -0.42
N GLY A 75 18.14 -3.03 -0.50
CA GLY A 75 19.39 -3.50 -1.11
C GLY A 75 19.94 -4.75 -0.41
N HIS A 76 19.93 -4.80 0.93
CA HIS A 76 20.35 -5.98 1.69
C HIS A 76 19.38 -7.16 1.55
N ARG A 77 18.06 -6.90 1.56
CA ARG A 77 16.99 -7.89 1.44
C ARG A 77 16.96 -8.55 0.06
N TYR A 78 17.24 -7.79 -1.00
CA TYR A 78 17.09 -8.23 -2.40
C TYR A 78 18.40 -8.23 -3.22
N ARG A 79 19.57 -8.15 -2.57
CA ARG A 79 20.94 -8.09 -3.13
C ARG A 79 21.29 -8.98 -4.33
N GLU A 80 20.63 -10.12 -4.52
CA GLU A 80 20.89 -11.05 -5.63
C GLU A 80 20.03 -10.76 -6.89
N VAL A 81 19.02 -9.88 -6.78
CA VAL A 81 18.03 -9.59 -7.82
C VAL A 81 17.71 -8.10 -8.02
N LEU A 82 18.08 -7.25 -7.06
CA LEU A 82 17.88 -5.80 -7.08
C LEU A 82 19.23 -5.07 -6.98
N HIS A 83 19.48 -4.16 -7.91
CA HIS A 83 20.49 -3.11 -7.74
C HIS A 83 19.83 -1.85 -7.15
N VAL A 84 20.51 -1.20 -6.19
CA VAL A 84 20.05 0.07 -5.61
C VAL A 84 21.09 1.15 -5.91
N VAL A 85 20.64 2.27 -6.45
CA VAL A 85 21.46 3.38 -6.93
C VAL A 85 20.88 4.70 -6.41
N GLY A 86 21.68 5.46 -5.64
CA GLY A 86 21.35 6.83 -5.27
C GLY A 86 22.17 7.84 -6.08
N LEU A 87 21.49 8.81 -6.70
CA LEU A 87 22.10 9.88 -7.49
C LEU A 87 21.76 11.24 -6.89
N SER A 88 22.76 12.07 -6.63
CA SER A 88 22.56 13.49 -6.29
C SER A 88 23.10 14.39 -7.41
N GLY A 89 22.40 15.48 -7.70
CA GLY A 89 22.85 16.55 -8.58
C GLY A 89 23.77 17.58 -7.89
N GLU A 90 24.03 17.40 -6.59
CA GLU A 90 24.86 18.29 -5.79
C GLU A 90 26.36 18.04 -5.99
N LYS A 91 27.19 18.91 -5.41
CA LYS A 91 28.64 18.82 -5.55
C LYS A 91 29.23 17.81 -4.57
N ALA A 92 30.37 17.23 -4.95
CA ALA A 92 31.12 16.29 -4.13
C ALA A 92 31.46 16.82 -2.72
N GLU A 93 31.68 18.13 -2.59
CA GLU A 93 31.99 18.78 -1.30
C GLU A 93 30.80 18.91 -0.35
N VAL A 94 29.56 18.70 -0.84
CA VAL A 94 28.33 18.68 -0.04
C VAL A 94 27.92 17.24 0.27
N VAL A 95 27.93 16.39 -0.77
CA VAL A 95 27.47 15.00 -0.67
C VAL A 95 28.40 14.10 0.13
N ARG A 96 29.73 14.29 0.05
CA ARG A 96 30.68 13.45 0.79
C ARG A 96 30.54 13.58 2.32
N PRO A 97 30.54 14.80 2.92
CA PRO A 97 30.29 14.95 4.35
C PRO A 97 28.97 14.34 4.81
N PHE A 98 27.89 14.49 4.03
CA PHE A 98 26.58 13.92 4.36
C PHE A 98 26.62 12.38 4.41
N ILE A 99 27.27 11.73 3.45
CA ILE A 99 27.46 10.27 3.47
C ILE A 99 28.39 9.84 4.61
N ASP A 100 29.46 10.60 4.88
CA ASP A 100 30.39 10.31 5.98
C ASP A 100 29.70 10.43 7.36
N ASP A 101 28.76 11.37 7.51
CA ASP A 101 27.96 11.58 8.73
C ASP A 101 26.88 10.50 8.93
N LEU A 102 26.21 10.03 7.87
CA LEU A 102 25.27 8.90 7.89
C LEU A 102 25.98 7.53 7.98
N GLY A 103 27.25 7.47 7.56
CA GLY A 103 28.12 6.32 7.70
C GLY A 103 27.58 5.04 7.06
N GLY A 104 27.15 4.09 7.91
CA GLY A 104 26.66 2.77 7.49
C GLY A 104 25.21 2.74 7.01
N GLU A 105 24.45 3.83 7.18
CA GLU A 105 23.03 3.90 6.77
C GLU A 105 22.85 3.99 5.25
N ILE A 106 23.92 4.35 4.51
CA ILE A 106 23.97 4.32 3.04
C ILE A 106 24.88 3.16 2.61
N ASP A 107 24.29 2.01 2.30
CA ASP A 107 24.98 0.81 1.82
C ASP A 107 24.51 0.32 0.45
N TYR A 108 24.51 1.26 -0.50
CA TYR A 108 24.21 1.06 -1.91
C TYR A 108 25.10 1.94 -2.80
N HIS A 109 25.00 1.79 -4.12
CA HIS A 109 25.84 2.52 -5.07
C HIS A 109 25.48 4.01 -5.09
N VAL A 110 26.47 4.91 -4.99
CA VAL A 110 26.21 6.37 -4.98
C VAL A 110 27.03 7.10 -6.05
N GLY A 111 26.34 7.94 -6.81
CA GLY A 111 26.92 8.77 -7.86
C GLY A 111 26.48 10.23 -7.83
N LEU A 112 27.33 11.09 -8.36
CA LEU A 112 27.05 12.50 -8.61
C LEU A 112 26.66 12.67 -10.08
N ALA A 113 25.41 13.03 -10.35
CA ALA A 113 24.87 13.19 -11.69
C ALA A 113 25.06 14.64 -12.18
N ASP A 114 25.53 14.81 -13.43
CA ASP A 114 25.55 16.14 -14.04
C ASP A 114 24.13 16.67 -14.35
N ALA A 115 24.02 17.99 -14.55
CA ALA A 115 22.73 18.64 -14.78
C ALA A 115 21.99 18.13 -16.03
N ALA A 116 22.70 17.57 -17.02
CA ALA A 116 22.09 16.97 -18.20
C ALA A 116 21.49 15.59 -17.88
N THR A 117 22.16 14.81 -17.03
CA THR A 117 21.66 13.52 -16.51
C THR A 117 20.45 13.74 -15.61
N VAL A 118 20.51 14.68 -14.66
CA VAL A 118 19.36 15.00 -13.79
C VAL A 118 18.15 15.43 -14.62
N ALA A 119 18.31 16.38 -15.54
CA ALA A 119 17.20 16.87 -16.38
C ALA A 119 16.64 15.84 -17.38
N ALA A 120 17.36 14.74 -17.66
CA ALA A 120 16.88 13.66 -18.52
C ALA A 120 16.03 12.61 -17.76
N TRP A 121 16.10 12.58 -16.43
CA TRP A 121 15.34 11.68 -15.56
C TRP A 121 14.23 12.42 -14.81
N VAL A 122 14.57 13.56 -14.17
CA VAL A 122 13.68 14.36 -13.31
C VAL A 122 13.49 15.75 -13.95
N PRO A 123 12.65 15.88 -14.99
CA PRO A 123 12.51 17.14 -15.74
C PRO A 123 11.94 18.30 -14.91
N ASP A 124 11.07 17.99 -13.94
CA ASP A 124 10.41 18.97 -13.06
C ASP A 124 11.26 19.35 -11.82
N GLY A 125 12.35 18.61 -11.57
CA GLY A 125 13.33 18.91 -10.51
C GLY A 125 12.87 18.66 -9.07
N GLU A 126 11.72 18.01 -8.86
CA GLU A 126 11.23 17.64 -7.54
C GLU A 126 11.98 16.42 -6.99
N LEU A 127 12.43 16.46 -5.73
CA LEU A 127 13.23 15.40 -5.10
C LEU A 127 12.72 15.12 -3.67
N PRO A 128 12.81 13.88 -3.16
CA PRO A 128 13.31 12.69 -3.86
C PRO A 128 12.32 12.18 -4.92
N ASP A 129 12.86 11.52 -5.94
CA ASP A 129 12.08 10.86 -7.00
C ASP A 129 12.75 9.53 -7.37
N VAL A 130 11.93 8.49 -7.55
CA VAL A 130 12.39 7.10 -7.63
C VAL A 130 11.95 6.47 -8.95
N PHE A 131 12.85 5.71 -9.55
CA PHE A 131 12.63 5.04 -10.84
C PHE A 131 12.98 3.56 -10.69
N LEU A 132 12.05 2.68 -11.08
CA LEU A 132 12.26 1.24 -11.19
C LEU A 132 12.53 0.90 -12.65
N VAL A 133 13.71 0.33 -12.93
CA VAL A 133 14.19 -0.01 -14.27
C VAL A 133 14.29 -1.52 -14.41
N ASP A 134 13.64 -2.09 -15.42
CA ASP A 134 13.67 -3.53 -15.65
C ASP A 134 15.01 -4.04 -16.21
N GLY A 135 15.15 -5.37 -16.29
CA GLY A 135 16.37 -6.00 -16.80
C GLY A 135 16.71 -5.71 -18.27
N ASP A 136 15.76 -5.17 -19.05
CA ASP A 136 15.97 -4.75 -20.44
C ASP A 136 16.29 -3.25 -20.54
N GLY A 137 16.42 -2.53 -19.42
CA GLY A 137 16.71 -1.10 -19.38
C GLY A 137 15.51 -0.22 -19.71
N ARG A 138 14.29 -0.74 -19.52
CA ARG A 138 13.05 0.04 -19.68
C ARG A 138 12.57 0.54 -18.33
N LEU A 139 11.93 1.71 -18.31
CA LEU A 139 11.26 2.18 -17.11
C LEU A 139 10.06 1.28 -16.81
N ALA A 140 10.01 0.64 -15.66
CA ALA A 140 8.87 -0.12 -15.18
C ALA A 140 7.86 0.79 -14.44
N TRP A 141 8.36 1.73 -13.64
CA TRP A 141 7.58 2.65 -12.81
C TRP A 141 8.43 3.85 -12.37
N HIS A 142 7.82 5.00 -12.07
CA HIS A 142 8.47 6.09 -11.34
C HIS A 142 7.48 6.83 -10.42
N GLY A 143 8.00 7.49 -9.38
CA GLY A 143 7.20 8.23 -8.38
C GLY A 143 7.93 8.45 -7.06
N LYS A 144 7.18 8.81 -6.01
CA LYS A 144 7.74 9.12 -4.68
C LYS A 144 8.18 7.84 -3.94
N PRO A 145 9.19 7.91 -3.04
CA PRO A 145 9.63 6.74 -2.27
C PRO A 145 8.49 5.97 -1.59
N ASP A 146 7.53 6.69 -0.99
CA ASP A 146 6.38 6.13 -0.26
C ASP A 146 5.45 5.27 -1.16
N ASP A 147 5.39 5.54 -2.46
CA ASP A 147 4.54 4.82 -3.43
C ASP A 147 5.25 3.61 -4.08
N MET A 148 6.56 3.47 -3.89
CA MET A 148 7.40 2.51 -4.62
C MET A 148 7.15 1.06 -4.18
N GLU A 149 6.99 0.81 -2.87
CA GLU A 149 7.28 -0.51 -2.28
C GLU A 149 6.39 -1.64 -2.81
N SER A 150 5.08 -1.43 -2.91
CA SER A 150 4.17 -2.41 -3.51
C SER A 150 4.56 -2.71 -4.96
N VAL A 151 4.88 -1.70 -5.78
CA VAL A 151 5.27 -1.91 -7.19
C VAL A 151 6.59 -2.67 -7.30
N LEU A 152 7.58 -2.31 -6.48
CA LEU A 152 8.87 -3.01 -6.38
C LEU A 152 8.68 -4.47 -5.96
N ALA A 153 7.91 -4.74 -4.91
CA ALA A 153 7.64 -6.09 -4.42
C ALA A 153 6.94 -6.94 -5.49
N ARG A 154 5.97 -6.37 -6.23
CA ARG A 154 5.25 -7.06 -7.31
C ARG A 154 6.13 -7.34 -8.53
N LEU A 155 7.06 -6.45 -8.86
CA LEU A 155 8.08 -6.66 -9.91
C LEU A 155 9.09 -7.75 -9.52
N LEU A 156 9.67 -7.66 -8.32
CA LEU A 156 10.62 -8.65 -7.78
C LEU A 156 10.04 -10.07 -7.75
N TRP A 157 8.73 -10.17 -7.52
CA TRP A 157 8.01 -11.42 -7.41
C TRP A 157 7.34 -11.88 -8.72
N GLY A 158 7.47 -11.09 -9.79
CA GLY A 158 6.97 -11.41 -11.13
C GLY A 158 5.45 -11.50 -11.22
N THR A 159 4.69 -10.82 -10.35
CA THR A 159 3.23 -10.74 -10.46
C THR A 159 2.76 -9.61 -11.37
N VAL A 160 3.65 -8.67 -11.69
CA VAL A 160 3.55 -7.70 -12.78
C VAL A 160 4.85 -7.68 -13.60
N ASP A 161 4.77 -7.16 -14.81
CA ASP A 161 5.90 -6.80 -15.66
C ASP A 161 5.71 -5.39 -16.25
N THR A 162 6.75 -4.84 -16.87
CA THR A 162 6.74 -3.51 -17.50
C THR A 162 5.62 -3.35 -18.54
N ASP A 163 5.26 -4.41 -19.27
CA ASP A 163 4.21 -4.35 -20.30
C ASP A 163 2.80 -4.40 -19.69
N LEU A 164 2.63 -4.91 -18.47
CA LEU A 164 1.41 -4.81 -17.70
C LEU A 164 1.32 -3.43 -17.02
N LEU A 165 2.40 -2.95 -16.40
CA LEU A 165 2.45 -1.61 -15.78
C LEU A 165 2.17 -0.51 -16.81
N LEU A 166 2.71 -0.62 -18.03
CA LEU A 166 2.39 0.28 -19.16
C LEU A 166 0.89 0.34 -19.49
N LYS A 167 0.14 -0.76 -19.30
CA LYS A 167 -1.32 -0.80 -19.53
C LYS A 167 -2.11 -0.26 -18.34
N LEU A 168 -1.59 -0.46 -17.13
CA LEU A 168 -2.23 -0.05 -15.88
C LEU A 168 -2.08 1.45 -15.63
N ALA A 169 -0.89 2.02 -15.84
CA ALA A 169 -0.58 3.41 -15.53
C ALA A 169 -1.64 4.45 -16.00
N PRO A 170 -2.12 4.46 -17.27
CA PRO A 170 -3.16 5.41 -17.68
C PRO A 170 -4.53 5.14 -17.04
N LEU A 171 -4.83 3.89 -16.66
CA LEU A 171 -6.08 3.52 -15.98
C LEU A 171 -6.03 3.89 -14.48
N GLU A 172 -4.88 3.67 -13.85
CA GLU A 172 -4.64 4.06 -12.45
C GLU A 172 -4.60 5.59 -12.31
N GLN A 173 -4.06 6.31 -13.30
CA GLN A 173 -4.13 7.77 -13.36
C GLN A 173 -5.56 8.26 -13.59
N GLU A 174 -6.33 7.65 -14.50
CA GLU A 174 -7.77 7.93 -14.65
C GLU A 174 -8.52 7.71 -13.32
N LEU A 175 -8.26 6.61 -12.62
CA LEU A 175 -8.88 6.33 -11.33
C LEU A 175 -8.47 7.36 -10.27
N ARG A 176 -7.18 7.69 -10.19
CA ARG A 176 -6.65 8.69 -9.25
C ARG A 176 -7.33 10.04 -9.45
N GLU A 177 -7.38 10.53 -10.69
CA GLU A 177 -8.05 11.78 -11.05
C GLU A 177 -9.56 11.80 -10.78
N LEU A 178 -10.21 10.65 -10.58
CA LEU A 178 -11.62 10.53 -10.22
C LEU A 178 -11.87 10.38 -8.71
N THR A 179 -10.85 10.00 -7.94
CA THR A 179 -10.92 9.84 -6.47
C THR A 179 -10.24 10.97 -5.70
N GLU A 180 -9.32 11.69 -6.34
CA GLU A 180 -8.53 12.77 -5.72
C GLU A 180 -8.96 14.14 -6.27
N GLY A 181 -9.52 14.98 -5.40
CA GLY A 181 -9.82 16.38 -5.69
C GLY A 181 -11.29 16.77 -5.51
N ASP A 182 -11.57 18.06 -5.69
CA ASP A 182 -12.93 18.61 -5.58
C ASP A 182 -13.69 18.44 -6.91
N HIS A 183 -14.49 17.38 -7.00
CA HIS A 183 -15.37 17.14 -8.14
C HIS A 183 -16.65 17.98 -8.05
N PRO A 184 -17.06 18.69 -9.13
CA PRO A 184 -18.34 19.42 -9.17
C PRO A 184 -19.58 18.54 -9.00
N ASP A 185 -19.47 17.25 -9.35
CA ASP A 185 -20.47 16.21 -9.11
C ASP A 185 -19.75 14.95 -8.55
N PRO A 186 -19.62 14.84 -7.22
CA PRO A 186 -18.97 13.69 -6.59
C PRO A 186 -19.71 12.36 -6.83
N GLN A 187 -21.03 12.40 -7.04
CA GLN A 187 -21.81 11.18 -7.28
C GLN A 187 -21.49 10.60 -8.66
N GLN A 188 -21.34 11.46 -9.67
CA GLN A 188 -20.88 11.05 -10.99
C GLN A 188 -19.41 10.61 -10.95
N ALA A 189 -18.53 11.35 -10.27
CA ALA A 189 -17.12 10.95 -10.13
C ALA A 189 -16.96 9.56 -9.49
N ASN A 190 -17.71 9.27 -8.42
CA ASN A 190 -17.76 7.93 -7.81
C ASN A 190 -18.27 6.84 -8.76
N SER A 191 -19.25 7.15 -9.61
CA SER A 191 -19.75 6.21 -10.64
C SER A 191 -18.71 5.95 -11.73
N ASP A 192 -17.98 6.97 -12.18
CA ASP A 192 -16.93 6.84 -13.18
C ASP A 192 -15.71 6.11 -12.60
N ALA A 193 -15.37 6.38 -11.33
CA ALA A 193 -14.33 5.66 -10.58
C ALA A 193 -14.68 4.17 -10.44
N TRP A 194 -15.94 3.81 -10.21
CA TRP A 194 -16.38 2.42 -10.18
C TRP A 194 -16.13 1.70 -11.51
N ASP A 195 -16.43 2.35 -12.63
CA ASP A 195 -16.13 1.83 -13.97
C ASP A 195 -14.61 1.74 -14.22
N ALA A 196 -13.83 2.72 -13.76
CA ALA A 196 -12.36 2.68 -13.82
C ALA A 196 -11.78 1.50 -13.00
N THR A 197 -12.25 1.23 -11.77
CA THR A 197 -11.85 0.01 -11.03
C THR A 197 -12.18 -1.26 -11.81
N THR A 198 -13.29 -1.27 -12.55
CA THR A 198 -13.71 -2.41 -13.37
C THR A 198 -12.73 -2.66 -14.53
N LYS A 199 -12.25 -1.60 -15.20
CA LYS A 199 -11.19 -1.68 -16.24
C LYS A 199 -9.88 -2.21 -15.66
N ILE A 200 -9.44 -1.67 -14.53
CA ILE A 200 -8.19 -2.05 -13.87
C ILE A 200 -8.25 -3.50 -13.42
N LEU A 201 -9.29 -3.92 -12.71
CA LEU A 201 -9.41 -5.30 -12.20
C LEU A 201 -9.62 -6.34 -13.30
N ALA A 202 -10.15 -5.96 -14.47
CA ALA A 202 -10.15 -6.82 -15.65
C ALA A 202 -8.76 -6.99 -16.28
N THR A 203 -7.89 -5.98 -16.13
CA THR A 203 -6.49 -5.99 -16.62
C THR A 203 -5.57 -6.71 -15.62
N ASP A 204 -5.79 -6.46 -14.33
CA ASP A 204 -5.03 -7.01 -13.22
C ASP A 204 -5.94 -7.25 -11.99
N PRO A 205 -6.49 -8.47 -11.81
CA PRO A 205 -7.37 -8.79 -10.67
C PRO A 205 -6.70 -8.77 -9.29
N ALA A 206 -5.39 -8.47 -9.22
CA ALA A 206 -4.61 -8.38 -7.98
C ALA A 206 -4.25 -6.92 -7.60
N ASN A 207 -4.78 -5.94 -8.34
CA ASN A 207 -4.45 -4.52 -8.14
C ASN A 207 -5.06 -3.98 -6.84
N VAL A 208 -4.24 -3.76 -5.82
CA VAL A 208 -4.70 -3.36 -4.48
C VAL A 208 -5.37 -1.98 -4.48
N PHE A 209 -4.81 -1.01 -5.21
CA PHE A 209 -5.41 0.33 -5.35
C PHE A 209 -6.85 0.25 -5.87
N ALA A 210 -7.07 -0.42 -7.00
CA ALA A 210 -8.41 -0.60 -7.54
C ALA A 210 -9.33 -1.46 -6.65
N LEU A 211 -8.80 -2.47 -5.94
CA LEU A 211 -9.57 -3.25 -4.96
C LEU A 211 -10.06 -2.39 -3.80
N ARG A 212 -9.16 -1.64 -3.14
CA ARG A 212 -9.49 -0.77 -1.99
C ARG A 212 -10.47 0.33 -2.39
N THR A 213 -10.22 1.01 -3.50
CA THR A 213 -11.12 2.03 -4.04
C THR A 213 -12.50 1.43 -4.37
N ARG A 214 -12.56 0.27 -5.03
CA ARG A 214 -13.84 -0.41 -5.31
C ARG A 214 -14.58 -0.76 -4.04
N PHE A 215 -13.87 -1.14 -2.97
CA PHE A 215 -14.51 -1.45 -1.69
C PHE A 215 -15.08 -0.22 -0.97
N SER A 216 -14.46 0.96 -1.06
CA SER A 216 -15.04 2.21 -0.53
C SER A 216 -16.31 2.56 -1.31
N LEU A 217 -16.19 2.61 -2.64
CA LEU A 217 -17.30 2.91 -3.55
C LEU A 217 -18.46 1.92 -3.42
N ALA A 218 -18.19 0.65 -3.10
CA ALA A 218 -19.24 -0.35 -2.89
C ALA A 218 -20.17 -0.01 -1.72
N VAL A 219 -19.68 0.68 -0.68
CA VAL A 219 -20.54 1.16 0.42
C VAL A 219 -21.32 2.40 -0.01
N GLU A 220 -20.64 3.36 -0.66
CA GLU A 220 -21.21 4.64 -1.07
C GLU A 220 -22.27 4.52 -2.19
N LEU A 221 -22.18 3.49 -3.04
CA LEU A 221 -23.07 3.25 -4.18
C LEU A 221 -24.15 2.17 -3.91
N ASP A 222 -24.33 1.73 -2.65
CA ASP A 222 -25.27 0.66 -2.26
C ASP A 222 -25.02 -0.66 -3.01
N HIS A 223 -23.74 -1.06 -3.08
CA HIS A 223 -23.23 -2.27 -3.75
C HIS A 223 -22.45 -3.18 -2.78
N ALA A 224 -22.75 -3.12 -1.48
CA ALA A 224 -21.95 -3.77 -0.43
C ALA A 224 -21.72 -5.28 -0.61
N ASP A 225 -22.64 -6.01 -1.25
CA ASP A 225 -22.48 -7.44 -1.59
C ASP A 225 -21.31 -7.72 -2.55
N GLU A 226 -20.88 -6.73 -3.33
CA GLU A 226 -19.69 -6.81 -4.20
C GLU A 226 -18.40 -6.94 -3.39
N ILE A 227 -18.32 -6.34 -2.19
CA ILE A 227 -17.13 -6.43 -1.32
C ILE A 227 -16.82 -7.90 -1.03
N ARG A 228 -17.85 -8.64 -0.61
CA ARG A 228 -17.74 -10.06 -0.29
C ARG A 228 -17.39 -10.90 -1.52
N SER A 229 -18.01 -10.58 -2.65
CA SER A 229 -17.82 -11.29 -3.92
C SER A 229 -16.40 -11.11 -4.47
N ALA A 230 -15.88 -9.89 -4.45
CA ALA A 230 -14.51 -9.60 -4.86
C ALA A 230 -13.46 -10.18 -3.91
N LEU A 231 -13.65 -10.07 -2.58
CA LEU A 231 -12.79 -10.74 -1.58
C LEU A 231 -12.71 -12.26 -1.80
N ALA A 232 -13.85 -12.91 -2.07
CA ALA A 232 -13.91 -14.36 -2.32
C ALA A 232 -13.28 -14.77 -3.66
N ALA A 233 -13.19 -13.85 -4.62
CA ALA A 233 -12.58 -14.06 -5.94
C ALA A 233 -11.10 -13.65 -6.02
N LEU A 234 -10.50 -13.15 -4.93
CA LEU A 234 -9.13 -12.64 -4.95
C LEU A 234 -8.11 -13.68 -5.44
N PRO A 235 -7.22 -13.32 -6.38
CA PRO A 235 -6.12 -14.18 -6.79
C PRO A 235 -5.01 -14.16 -5.72
N LEU A 236 -5.25 -14.75 -4.55
CA LEU A 236 -4.32 -14.76 -3.40
C LEU A 236 -2.88 -15.15 -3.78
N ALA A 237 -2.72 -16.01 -4.80
CA ALA A 237 -1.42 -16.40 -5.32
C ALA A 237 -0.60 -15.23 -5.92
N ARG A 238 -1.26 -14.15 -6.38
CA ARG A 238 -0.65 -12.95 -7.00
C ARG A 238 -0.51 -11.74 -6.05
N LEU A 239 -1.09 -11.80 -4.85
CA LEU A 239 -0.89 -10.77 -3.81
C LEU A 239 0.43 -11.01 -3.09
N THR A 240 1.26 -9.98 -2.96
CA THR A 240 2.47 -10.02 -2.12
C THR A 240 2.09 -10.18 -0.64
N ALA A 241 3.09 -10.28 0.24
CA ALA A 241 2.84 -10.37 1.67
C ALA A 241 2.16 -9.09 2.20
N GLU A 242 2.66 -7.94 1.76
CA GLU A 242 2.17 -6.61 2.07
C GLU A 242 0.78 -6.34 1.50
N ASP A 243 0.58 -6.58 0.19
CA ASP A 243 -0.74 -6.44 -0.46
C ASP A 243 -1.83 -7.24 0.29
N ALA A 244 -1.48 -8.44 0.76
CA ALA A 244 -2.41 -9.29 1.49
C ALA A 244 -2.68 -8.78 2.92
N ASP A 245 -1.66 -8.28 3.62
CA ASP A 245 -1.82 -7.69 4.94
C ASP A 245 -2.59 -6.36 4.90
N GLU A 246 -2.31 -5.50 3.93
CA GLU A 246 -3.01 -4.22 3.74
C GLU A 246 -4.52 -4.45 3.57
N LEU A 247 -4.90 -5.36 2.66
CA LEU A 247 -6.29 -5.77 2.47
C LEU A 247 -6.89 -6.42 3.73
N ALA A 248 -6.10 -7.13 4.54
CA ALA A 248 -6.57 -7.70 5.80
C ALA A 248 -6.81 -6.63 6.88
N ARG A 249 -5.90 -5.67 7.05
CA ARG A 249 -6.01 -4.55 8.01
C ARG A 249 -7.17 -3.63 7.66
N ASP A 250 -7.28 -3.23 6.39
CA ASP A 250 -8.37 -2.38 5.87
C ASP A 250 -9.75 -3.01 6.14
N ARG A 251 -9.85 -4.35 6.13
CA ARG A 251 -11.05 -5.09 6.56
C ARG A 251 -11.24 -5.24 8.06
N LEU A 252 -10.18 -5.44 8.83
CA LEU A 252 -10.26 -5.56 10.30
C LEU A 252 -10.64 -4.24 10.97
N ASP A 253 -10.19 -3.12 10.41
CA ASP A 253 -10.28 -1.80 11.02
C ASP A 253 -11.50 -1.00 10.57
N ASN A 254 -12.22 -1.47 9.53
CA ASN A 254 -13.46 -0.86 9.05
C ASN A 254 -14.49 -0.70 10.19
N GLU A 255 -15.01 0.51 10.39
CA GLU A 255 -15.93 0.81 11.50
C GLU A 255 -17.29 0.09 11.35
N ASP A 256 -17.75 -0.15 10.10
CA ASP A 256 -18.96 -0.92 9.86
C ASP A 256 -18.67 -2.43 9.93
N LEU A 257 -19.12 -3.03 11.03
CA LEU A 257 -18.99 -4.46 11.30
C LEU A 257 -19.63 -5.35 10.20
N ALA A 258 -20.63 -4.85 9.47
CA ALA A 258 -21.27 -5.58 8.38
C ALA A 258 -20.37 -5.74 7.14
N HIS A 259 -19.41 -4.82 6.93
CA HIS A 259 -18.56 -4.80 5.74
C HIS A 259 -17.18 -5.44 5.95
N ARG A 260 -16.81 -5.77 7.20
CA ARG A 260 -15.53 -6.40 7.56
C ARG A 260 -15.25 -7.75 6.88
N ASN A 261 -16.29 -8.56 6.62
CA ASN A 261 -16.15 -9.88 5.98
C ASN A 261 -15.02 -10.78 6.57
N LEU A 262 -14.94 -10.85 7.90
CA LEU A 262 -13.80 -11.44 8.64
C LEU A 262 -13.47 -12.90 8.27
N ASP A 263 -14.43 -13.67 7.79
CA ASP A 263 -14.20 -15.04 7.31
C ASP A 263 -13.34 -15.09 6.03
N LEU A 264 -13.37 -14.02 5.23
CA LEU A 264 -12.54 -13.81 4.04
C LEU A 264 -11.22 -13.06 4.34
N VAL A 265 -11.01 -12.61 5.59
CA VAL A 265 -9.73 -12.03 6.03
C VAL A 265 -8.71 -13.12 6.41
N VAL A 266 -9.17 -14.28 6.90
CA VAL A 266 -8.31 -15.41 7.29
C VAL A 266 -7.34 -15.86 6.17
N PRO A 267 -7.74 -15.99 4.89
CA PRO A 267 -6.82 -16.34 3.81
C PRO A 267 -5.77 -15.26 3.50
N LEU A 268 -6.09 -13.99 3.72
CA LEU A 268 -5.19 -12.85 3.49
C LEU A 268 -4.08 -12.82 4.54
N VAL A 269 -4.43 -12.87 5.83
CA VAL A 269 -3.46 -12.96 6.95
C VAL A 269 -2.55 -14.18 6.80
N ARG A 270 -3.11 -15.34 6.39
CA ARG A 270 -2.32 -16.52 6.08
C ARG A 270 -1.40 -16.33 4.88
N ARG A 271 -1.79 -15.53 3.87
CA ARG A 271 -0.93 -15.25 2.71
C ARG A 271 0.30 -14.45 3.13
N ALA A 272 0.09 -13.38 3.90
CA ALA A 272 1.17 -12.57 4.48
C ALA A 272 2.15 -13.43 5.29
N LEU A 273 1.67 -14.11 6.33
CA LEU A 273 2.49 -14.97 7.21
C LEU A 273 3.10 -16.21 6.54
N THR A 274 2.61 -16.64 5.38
CA THR A 274 3.25 -17.72 4.60
C THR A 274 4.45 -17.22 3.80
N LEU A 275 4.45 -15.93 3.45
CA LEU A 275 5.49 -15.31 2.64
C LEU A 275 6.58 -14.68 3.51
N ASP A 276 6.19 -14.00 4.59
CA ASP A 276 7.10 -13.57 5.63
C ASP A 276 6.49 -13.93 7.01
N PRO A 277 6.96 -15.02 7.65
CA PRO A 277 6.38 -15.47 8.90
C PRO A 277 6.80 -14.60 10.09
N ASP A 278 7.95 -13.92 10.03
CA ASP A 278 8.61 -13.23 11.15
C ASP A 278 8.52 -11.69 11.05
N GLU A 279 7.82 -11.16 10.04
CA GLU A 279 7.47 -9.73 9.93
C GLU A 279 6.46 -9.31 11.03
N PRO A 280 6.81 -8.40 11.97
CA PRO A 280 5.94 -8.00 13.08
C PRO A 280 4.58 -7.49 12.63
N ALA A 281 4.50 -6.71 11.54
CA ALA A 281 3.25 -6.14 11.04
C ALA A 281 2.17 -7.23 10.81
N TYR A 282 2.55 -8.32 10.16
CA TYR A 282 1.63 -9.39 9.78
C TYR A 282 1.18 -10.23 10.99
N ILE A 283 2.06 -10.36 11.99
CA ILE A 283 1.75 -11.02 13.27
C ILE A 283 0.76 -10.18 14.10
N ILE A 284 0.86 -8.85 14.06
CA ILE A 284 -0.08 -7.93 14.71
C ILE A 284 -1.47 -8.04 14.07
N THR A 285 -1.54 -8.11 12.74
CA THR A 285 -2.80 -8.34 12.00
C THR A 285 -3.43 -9.69 12.38
N GLU A 286 -2.63 -10.76 12.51
CA GLU A 286 -3.12 -12.04 13.04
C GLU A 286 -3.62 -11.93 14.48
N ALA A 287 -2.88 -11.28 15.37
CA ALA A 287 -3.28 -11.08 16.76
C ALA A 287 -4.62 -10.34 16.87
N ARG A 288 -4.83 -9.31 16.03
CA ARG A 288 -6.08 -8.54 15.93
C ARG A 288 -7.24 -9.39 15.42
N LEU A 289 -7.02 -10.21 14.38
CA LEU A 289 -8.02 -11.15 13.86
C LEU A 289 -8.42 -12.19 14.92
N LEU A 290 -7.45 -12.78 15.62
CA LEU A 290 -7.68 -13.73 16.71
C LEU A 290 -8.45 -13.09 17.87
N ALA A 291 -8.07 -11.88 18.30
CA ALA A 291 -8.76 -11.14 19.35
C ALA A 291 -10.21 -10.84 18.97
N THR A 292 -10.45 -10.43 17.72
CA THR A 292 -11.80 -10.15 17.17
C THR A 292 -12.66 -11.42 17.10
N ALA A 293 -12.06 -12.57 16.80
CA ALA A 293 -12.71 -13.88 16.84
C ALA A 293 -12.94 -14.42 18.29
N GLY A 294 -12.48 -13.73 19.32
CA GLY A 294 -12.55 -14.19 20.71
C GLY A 294 -11.54 -15.29 21.06
N LEU A 295 -10.50 -15.49 20.25
CA LEU A 295 -9.36 -16.37 20.50
C LEU A 295 -8.26 -15.60 21.25
N ILE A 296 -8.60 -15.16 22.46
CA ILE A 296 -7.80 -14.20 23.25
C ILE A 296 -6.45 -14.80 23.70
N ASP A 297 -6.39 -16.11 23.97
CA ASP A 297 -5.14 -16.76 24.37
C ASP A 297 -4.14 -16.83 23.21
N GLU A 298 -4.65 -17.13 22.02
CA GLU A 298 -3.92 -17.14 20.76
C GLU A 298 -3.49 -15.71 20.37
N ALA A 299 -4.36 -14.71 20.54
CA ALA A 299 -4.03 -13.30 20.32
C ALA A 299 -2.91 -12.80 21.26
N ILE A 300 -2.93 -13.19 22.54
CA ILE A 300 -1.84 -12.90 23.49
C ILE A 300 -0.53 -13.56 23.02
N ALA A 301 -0.58 -14.79 22.52
CA ALA A 301 0.61 -15.48 22.02
C ALA A 301 1.21 -14.80 20.78
N ALA A 302 0.39 -14.44 19.79
CA ALA A 302 0.80 -13.69 18.61
C ALA A 302 1.38 -12.31 18.97
N GLN A 303 0.68 -11.54 19.81
CA GLN A 303 1.15 -10.22 20.26
C GLN A 303 2.46 -10.31 21.07
N THR A 304 2.65 -11.36 21.87
CA THR A 304 3.91 -11.63 22.59
C THR A 304 5.05 -11.95 21.61
N ARG A 305 4.76 -12.62 20.49
CA ARG A 305 5.75 -12.91 19.43
C ARG A 305 6.15 -11.63 18.69
N ALA A 306 5.20 -10.77 18.33
CA ALA A 306 5.50 -9.47 17.72
C ALA A 306 6.42 -8.62 18.62
N LEU A 307 6.08 -8.48 19.91
CA LEU A 307 6.91 -7.79 20.91
C LEU A 307 8.28 -8.48 21.19
N HIS A 308 8.46 -9.75 20.79
CA HIS A 308 9.78 -10.40 20.88
C HIS A 308 10.68 -10.03 19.69
N LEU A 309 10.08 -9.74 18.54
CA LEU A 309 10.77 -9.33 17.31
C LEU A 309 11.11 -7.83 17.35
N ASP A 310 10.22 -7.01 17.90
CA ASP A 310 10.48 -5.61 18.28
C ASP A 310 10.22 -5.40 19.78
N PRO A 311 11.25 -5.50 20.64
CA PRO A 311 11.13 -5.33 22.09
C PRO A 311 11.01 -3.88 22.58
N GLU A 312 11.23 -2.89 21.71
CA GLU A 312 11.24 -1.47 22.10
C GLU A 312 9.94 -0.74 21.72
N ASP A 313 9.03 -1.39 21.00
CA ASP A 313 7.70 -0.85 20.68
C ASP A 313 6.72 -0.88 21.88
N ASP A 314 6.60 0.28 22.53
CA ASP A 314 5.64 0.58 23.60
C ASP A 314 4.17 0.31 23.21
N ALA A 315 3.78 0.46 21.94
CA ALA A 315 2.43 0.20 21.45
C ALA A 315 2.14 -1.31 21.36
N LEU A 316 3.14 -2.15 21.02
CA LEU A 316 3.01 -3.60 21.10
C LEU A 316 2.85 -4.07 22.54
N ALA A 317 3.61 -3.48 23.47
CA ALA A 317 3.48 -3.75 24.90
C ALA A 317 2.10 -3.33 25.45
N ALA A 318 1.59 -2.15 25.06
CA ALA A 318 0.27 -1.67 25.45
C ALA A 318 -0.86 -2.57 24.90
N THR A 319 -0.76 -3.02 23.65
CA THR A 319 -1.72 -3.94 23.03
C THR A 319 -1.71 -5.32 23.71
N LEU A 320 -0.54 -5.81 24.13
CA LEU A 320 -0.42 -7.06 24.88
C LEU A 320 -1.12 -6.97 26.25
N GLU A 321 -0.95 -5.87 26.99
CA GLU A 321 -1.67 -5.63 28.24
C GLU A 321 -3.18 -5.47 28.03
N TYR A 322 -3.60 -4.82 26.93
CA TYR A 322 -5.01 -4.77 26.56
C TYR A 322 -5.61 -6.18 26.36
N TYR A 323 -4.95 -7.08 25.61
CA TYR A 323 -5.43 -8.46 25.42
C TYR A 323 -5.41 -9.27 26.74
N ARG A 324 -4.42 -9.06 27.62
CA ARG A 324 -4.41 -9.63 28.98
C ARG A 324 -5.61 -9.15 29.81
N SER A 325 -5.97 -7.87 29.71
CA SER A 325 -7.16 -7.31 30.36
C SER A 325 -8.46 -7.92 29.82
N LEU A 326 -8.58 -8.11 28.50
CA LEU A 326 -9.73 -8.77 27.87
C LEU A 326 -9.88 -10.22 28.33
N LYS A 327 -8.79 -10.97 28.50
CA LYS A 327 -8.82 -12.33 29.06
C LYS A 327 -9.41 -12.34 30.46
N GLY A 328 -9.01 -11.40 31.31
CA GLY A 328 -9.57 -11.21 32.66
C GLY A 328 -11.07 -10.87 32.63
N LEU A 329 -11.47 -9.88 31.81
CA LEU A 329 -12.86 -9.48 31.65
C LEU A 329 -13.74 -10.65 31.15
N ARG A 330 -13.27 -11.40 30.16
CA ARG A 330 -13.97 -12.58 29.63
C ARG A 330 -14.20 -13.64 30.71
N ALA A 331 -13.21 -13.90 31.56
CA ALA A 331 -13.34 -14.84 32.66
C ALA A 331 -14.42 -14.39 33.67
N THR A 332 -14.46 -13.11 34.02
CA THR A 332 -15.51 -12.52 34.87
C THR A 332 -16.89 -12.65 34.24
N LEU A 333 -17.05 -12.23 32.97
CA LEU A 333 -18.34 -12.30 32.27
C LEU A 333 -18.85 -13.74 32.13
N LEU A 334 -17.97 -14.72 31.89
CA LEU A 334 -18.35 -16.14 31.85
C LEU A 334 -18.77 -16.66 33.24
N HIS A 335 -18.16 -16.18 34.31
CA HIS A 335 -18.58 -16.51 35.68
C HIS A 335 -19.96 -15.92 36.02
N ASP A 336 -20.18 -14.66 35.66
CA ASP A 336 -21.44 -13.96 35.89
C ASP A 336 -22.58 -14.59 35.08
N LEU A 337 -22.36 -14.92 33.81
CA LEU A 337 -23.35 -15.61 32.96
C LEU A 337 -23.66 -17.05 33.42
N ALA A 338 -22.70 -17.72 34.07
CA ALA A 338 -22.92 -19.04 34.67
C ALA A 338 -23.63 -18.98 36.04
N THR A 339 -23.68 -17.80 36.67
CA THR A 339 -24.28 -17.59 37.98
C THR A 339 -25.68 -17.00 37.83
N PRO A 340 -26.77 -17.75 38.12
CA PRO A 340 -28.12 -17.24 37.91
C PRO A 340 -28.37 -15.99 38.76
N ALA A 341 -28.91 -14.94 38.13
CA ALA A 341 -29.25 -13.70 38.81
C ALA A 341 -30.10 -13.97 40.06
N PRO A 342 -29.84 -13.28 41.18
CA PRO A 342 -30.63 -13.46 42.40
C PRO A 342 -32.10 -13.20 42.10
N ALA A 343 -32.97 -14.09 42.59
CA ALA A 343 -34.40 -14.00 42.37
C ALA A 343 -34.90 -12.59 42.70
N ALA A 344 -35.66 -11.99 41.78
CA ALA A 344 -36.16 -10.63 41.93
C ALA A 344 -36.82 -10.46 43.31
N PRO A 345 -36.51 -9.40 44.07
CA PRO A 345 -37.09 -9.21 45.39
C PRO A 345 -38.62 -9.19 45.25
N PRO A 346 -39.37 -9.86 46.16
CA PRO A 346 -40.81 -10.00 46.03
C PRO A 346 -41.46 -8.63 45.86
N GLU A 347 -42.42 -8.54 44.92
CA GLU A 347 -43.10 -7.28 44.60
C GLU A 347 -43.53 -6.57 45.88
N ARG A 348 -43.17 -5.29 46.01
CA ARG A 348 -43.63 -4.48 47.14
C ARG A 348 -45.16 -4.50 47.11
N PRO A 349 -45.83 -4.86 48.22
CA PRO A 349 -47.29 -4.99 48.24
C PRO A 349 -47.91 -3.67 47.78
N GLN A 350 -48.73 -3.74 46.73
CA GLN A 350 -49.35 -2.54 46.15
C GLN A 350 -50.12 -1.78 47.24
N PRO A 351 -50.03 -0.44 47.28
CA PRO A 351 -50.74 0.35 48.28
C PRO A 351 -52.24 0.06 48.16
N ARG A 352 -52.86 -0.40 49.26
CA ARG A 352 -54.31 -0.63 49.33
C ARG A 352 -55.03 0.63 48.88
N SER A 353 -55.82 0.51 47.82
CA SER A 353 -56.67 1.59 47.35
C SER A 353 -57.62 2.02 48.48
N LEU A 354 -57.50 3.29 48.89
CA LEU A 354 -58.45 3.90 49.82
C LEU A 354 -59.81 3.91 49.13
N ARG A 355 -60.77 3.16 49.65
CA ARG A 355 -62.17 3.22 49.20
C ARG A 355 -62.64 4.67 49.33
N ALA A 356 -63.06 5.25 48.21
CA ALA A 356 -63.75 6.53 48.21
C ALA A 356 -64.99 6.45 49.11
N ALA A 357 -65.22 7.49 49.91
CA ALA A 357 -66.44 7.61 50.71
C ALA A 357 -67.67 7.74 49.77
N PRO A 358 -68.82 7.13 50.12
CA PRO A 358 -70.02 7.23 49.29
C PRO A 358 -70.52 8.68 49.24
N ALA A 359 -70.88 9.13 48.03
CA ALA A 359 -71.44 10.46 47.82
C ALA A 359 -72.80 10.63 48.51
N VAL A 360 -73.02 11.80 49.11
CA VAL A 360 -74.32 12.17 49.68
C VAL A 360 -75.28 12.49 48.53
N THR A 361 -76.39 11.76 48.45
CA THR A 361 -77.46 12.01 47.48
C THR A 361 -78.43 13.08 47.97
N ASP A 362 -78.64 14.11 47.14
CA ASP A 362 -79.56 15.22 47.34
C ASP A 362 -81.04 14.76 47.18
N PRO A 363 -82.01 15.22 47.99
CA PRO A 363 -83.38 14.71 47.95
C PRO A 363 -84.28 15.44 46.94
N GLY A 364 -84.73 14.71 45.92
CA GLY A 364 -85.78 15.13 44.97
C GLY A 364 -87.20 15.17 45.58
N PRO A 365 -88.18 15.78 44.89
CA PRO A 365 -89.26 16.54 45.54
C PRO A 365 -90.53 15.75 45.91
N VAL A 366 -91.36 16.41 46.71
CA VAL A 366 -92.63 15.92 47.28
C VAL A 366 -93.82 16.20 46.34
N VAL A 367 -94.45 15.13 45.83
CA VAL A 367 -95.88 14.74 45.84
C VAL A 367 -96.98 15.83 45.72
N PRO A 368 -98.15 15.59 45.05
CA PRO A 368 -98.63 14.36 44.36
C PRO A 368 -98.80 14.48 42.84
#